data_AF-A0A8J7J6F1-F1
#
_entry.id   AF-A0A8J7J6F1-F1
#
_cell.length_a   1.000
_cell.length_b   1.000
_cell.length_c   1.000
_cell.angle_alpha   90.00
_cell.angle_beta   90.00
_cell.angle_gamma   90.00
#
_symmetry.space_group_name_H-M   'P 1'
#
loop_
_entity.id
_entity.type
_entity.pdbx_description
1 polymer ?
#
loop_
_entity_poly.entity_id
_entity_poly.type
_entity_poly.pdbx_seq_one_letter_code
_entity_poly.pdbx_strand_id
1 'polypeptide(L)'
;NLNNSSVSSRVEAGGIGNGSAANVTAREINLNNNSQVSSSTSGVGDAGSANLNGDTVNLNNSSVSSRVEAGGIGNGSAANVTAREINLNNNSQVSSSTSGQGDAGSANLNGDTVTLNNSSVSSAVNSGGEGTGGSANIDARVVTLSNNAFLSASTAGRGDAGSVNVGARDRATFDRSSARSSVEPGGIGNGGSVNVTTPILTLLNGAHLSSSTSGLGDAGNVNVLATQSAFLDNSAIASSVSASGIGHGGNVNLRTGFLNMVNNAEIAGNTSGLGDAGNLSILVGGNTTLTNSRITSTVNPGAVGDGGSIFLGTNTLNLNNAQIASNSDGNGTAGNIELDIASTLDSRGGEITASSARDGGGNITISALSTLLTDGSLISTSVFDGTGGGGNIFINSPRFIALNDSDILANAFQGPGGNIFINSSTFIADLFSTGRAFAVGRNPGDISRFRGNGRVDISASSISGVNGAVSFPDFTFLSNSLSPLASNLIDTDAAIANSCIARRNAQQGTFYITGTGGIPTNPYETIRGQYDVTAVRSLPSANSQSTNANSASPTVAPQERSWKLGDPVVEAQGLTVATNGQILLGTEAQIEAIQQAEEMVCYAEPEDKQEERS
;
A
#
# COMPACT_ATOMS: atom_id res chain seq x y z
N ASN A 1 3.70 -47.38 7.42
CA ASN A 1 4.02 -46.73 8.70
C ASN A 1 5.46 -47.05 9.07
N LEU A 2 6.31 -46.03 9.10
CA LEU A 2 7.67 -46.07 9.65
C LEU A 2 7.66 -45.21 10.93
N ASN A 3 8.21 -45.74 12.01
CA ASN A 3 8.24 -45.08 13.31
C ASN A 3 9.60 -45.34 13.94
N ASN A 4 10.41 -44.30 14.12
CA ASN A 4 11.82 -44.42 14.51
C ASN A 4 12.58 -45.46 13.66
N SER A 5 12.35 -45.43 12.35
CA SER A 5 12.88 -46.41 11.39
C SER A 5 13.73 -45.73 10.31
N SER A 6 14.71 -46.45 9.77
CA SER A 6 15.56 -45.96 8.68
C SER A 6 15.48 -46.85 7.44
N VAL A 7 15.44 -46.22 6.26
CA VAL A 7 15.69 -46.83 4.96
C VAL A 7 16.86 -46.07 4.36
N SER A 8 18.02 -46.70 4.21
CA SER A 8 19.23 -45.99 3.80
C SER A 8 20.03 -46.71 2.72
N SER A 9 20.69 -45.92 1.88
CA SER A 9 21.73 -46.34 0.93
C SER A 9 22.99 -45.53 1.22
N ARG A 10 24.15 -46.17 1.37
CA ARG A 10 25.38 -45.49 1.80
C ARG A 10 26.62 -46.00 1.06
N VAL A 11 27.44 -45.08 0.58
CA VAL A 11 28.83 -45.33 0.18
C VAL A 11 29.71 -44.86 1.34
N GLU A 12 30.35 -45.79 2.04
CA GLU A 12 31.16 -45.47 3.22
C GLU A 12 32.55 -44.93 2.86
N ALA A 13 33.22 -44.33 3.84
CA ALA A 13 34.57 -43.83 3.72
C ALA A 13 35.54 -44.90 3.19
N GLY A 14 36.31 -44.55 2.16
CA GLY A 14 37.21 -45.47 1.44
C GLY A 14 36.52 -46.36 0.41
N GLY A 15 35.18 -46.36 0.35
CA GLY A 15 34.42 -46.98 -0.73
C GLY A 15 34.57 -46.23 -2.05
N ILE A 16 34.55 -46.97 -3.16
CA ILE A 16 34.50 -46.42 -4.52
C ILE A 16 33.28 -46.99 -5.22
N GLY A 17 32.35 -46.13 -5.64
CA GLY A 17 31.14 -46.51 -6.34
C GLY A 17 29.98 -45.56 -6.05
N ASN A 18 28.96 -45.60 -6.90
CA ASN A 18 27.78 -44.74 -6.75
C ASN A 18 26.76 -45.40 -5.81
N GLY A 19 26.15 -44.59 -4.95
CA GLY A 19 25.06 -45.00 -4.07
C GLY A 19 23.81 -45.38 -4.85
N SER A 20 23.13 -46.44 -4.40
CA SER A 20 21.82 -46.82 -4.92
C SER A 20 20.70 -45.91 -4.40
N ALA A 21 19.52 -45.93 -5.02
CA ALA A 21 18.37 -45.17 -4.54
C ALA A 21 17.70 -45.84 -3.31
N ALA A 22 17.40 -45.05 -2.28
CA ALA A 22 16.54 -45.45 -1.17
C ALA A 22 15.08 -45.14 -1.52
N ASN A 23 14.28 -46.17 -1.81
CA ASN A 23 12.91 -46.04 -2.30
C ASN A 23 11.89 -46.57 -1.29
N VAL A 24 10.85 -45.78 -1.04
CA VAL A 24 9.64 -46.24 -0.34
C VAL A 24 8.43 -45.92 -1.21
N THR A 25 7.67 -46.95 -1.56
CA THR A 25 6.45 -46.82 -2.37
C THR A 25 5.28 -47.51 -1.69
N ALA A 26 4.22 -46.76 -1.43
CA ALA A 26 2.98 -47.27 -0.85
C ALA A 26 1.85 -46.28 -1.11
N ARG A 27 0.59 -46.75 -1.09
CA ARG A 27 -0.58 -45.86 -1.20
C ARG A 27 -0.56 -44.76 -0.13
N GLU A 28 -0.20 -45.11 1.09
CA GLU A 28 -0.10 -44.18 2.22
C GLU A 28 1.23 -44.40 2.94
N ILE A 29 1.99 -43.32 3.09
CA ILE A 29 3.30 -43.32 3.73
C ILE A 29 3.25 -42.38 4.94
N ASN A 30 3.39 -42.93 6.14
CA ASN A 30 3.54 -42.16 7.38
C ASN A 30 4.94 -42.42 7.95
N LEU A 31 5.76 -41.37 8.03
CA LEU A 31 7.05 -41.36 8.73
C LEU A 31 6.91 -40.56 10.02
N ASN A 32 7.14 -41.22 11.16
CA ASN A 32 7.00 -40.61 12.48
C ASN A 32 8.28 -40.79 13.32
N ASN A 33 8.48 -39.90 14.29
CA ASN A 33 9.46 -40.02 15.37
C ASN A 33 10.87 -40.35 14.86
N ASN A 34 11.54 -39.37 14.26
CA ASN A 34 12.91 -39.48 13.73
C ASN A 34 13.08 -40.53 12.62
N SER A 35 12.02 -40.88 11.89
CA SER A 35 12.14 -41.80 10.75
C SER A 35 12.93 -41.15 9.61
N GLN A 36 13.70 -41.95 8.87
CA GLN A 36 14.61 -41.46 7.84
C GLN A 36 14.51 -42.29 6.56
N VAL A 37 14.45 -41.63 5.41
CA VAL A 37 14.75 -42.22 4.11
C VAL A 37 15.94 -41.48 3.53
N SER A 38 17.09 -42.12 3.43
CA SER A 38 18.33 -41.43 3.15
C SER A 38 19.22 -42.11 2.14
N SER A 39 19.98 -41.31 1.41
CA SER A 39 21.10 -41.75 0.62
C SER A 39 22.31 -40.88 0.95
N SER A 40 23.48 -41.48 1.13
CA SER A 40 24.70 -40.71 1.36
C SER A 40 25.98 -41.30 0.79
N THR A 41 26.98 -40.45 0.58
CA THR A 41 28.35 -40.84 0.20
C THR A 41 29.37 -40.12 1.08
N SER A 42 30.26 -40.89 1.72
CA SER A 42 31.48 -40.41 2.39
C SER A 42 32.76 -40.97 1.74
N GLY A 43 32.62 -41.74 0.65
CA GLY A 43 33.71 -42.27 -0.18
C GLY A 43 33.82 -41.54 -1.52
N VAL A 44 34.27 -42.24 -2.56
CA VAL A 44 34.35 -41.73 -3.93
C VAL A 44 33.17 -42.27 -4.75
N GLY A 45 32.35 -41.37 -5.29
CA GLY A 45 31.18 -41.69 -6.09
C GLY A 45 29.93 -40.95 -5.61
N ASP A 46 28.94 -40.84 -6.49
CA ASP A 46 27.73 -40.05 -6.26
C ASP A 46 26.84 -40.66 -5.18
N ALA A 47 26.16 -39.83 -4.39
CA ALA A 47 25.07 -40.32 -3.55
C ALA A 47 23.87 -40.70 -4.43
N GLY A 48 23.18 -41.80 -4.10
CA GLY A 48 21.91 -42.14 -4.73
C GLY A 48 20.77 -41.18 -4.33
N SER A 49 19.58 -41.38 -4.88
CA SER A 49 18.39 -40.61 -4.50
C SER A 49 17.66 -41.18 -3.28
N ALA A 50 16.88 -40.36 -2.61
CA ALA A 50 15.95 -40.76 -1.55
C ALA A 50 14.52 -40.41 -1.98
N ASN A 51 13.67 -41.43 -2.19
CA ASN A 51 12.37 -41.27 -2.85
C ASN A 51 11.22 -41.81 -2.01
N LEU A 52 10.21 -40.98 -1.81
CA LEU A 52 8.89 -41.37 -1.32
C LEU A 52 7.86 -41.23 -2.45
N ASN A 53 7.09 -42.29 -2.73
CA ASN A 53 6.04 -42.27 -3.74
C ASN A 53 4.74 -42.90 -3.20
N GLY A 54 3.65 -42.13 -3.18
CA GLY A 54 2.34 -42.61 -2.71
C GLY A 54 1.17 -41.69 -3.07
N ASP A 55 -0.03 -41.99 -2.60
CA ASP A 55 -1.17 -41.06 -2.72
C ASP A 55 -1.13 -40.00 -1.61
N THR A 56 -0.74 -40.41 -0.41
CA THR A 56 -0.59 -39.52 0.76
C THR A 56 0.75 -39.79 1.43
N VAL A 57 1.52 -38.74 1.65
CA VAL A 57 2.80 -38.78 2.37
C VAL A 57 2.75 -37.81 3.56
N ASN A 58 2.82 -38.36 4.77
CA ASN A 58 2.90 -37.59 6.01
C ASN A 58 4.27 -37.79 6.67
N LEU A 59 5.02 -36.71 6.83
CA LEU A 59 6.24 -36.67 7.63
C LEU A 59 5.94 -35.89 8.91
N ASN A 60 6.25 -36.50 10.05
CA ASN A 60 6.15 -35.86 11.36
C ASN A 60 7.47 -36.10 12.11
N ASN A 61 8.23 -35.03 12.33
CA ASN A 61 9.58 -35.10 12.93
C ASN A 61 10.45 -36.16 12.27
N SER A 62 10.51 -36.13 10.94
CA SER A 62 11.13 -37.17 10.11
C SER A 62 11.79 -36.55 8.88
N SER A 63 12.74 -37.27 8.26
CA SER A 63 13.57 -36.74 7.17
C SER A 63 13.63 -37.63 5.93
N VAL A 64 13.72 -36.99 4.76
CA VAL A 64 14.09 -37.59 3.48
C VAL A 64 15.32 -36.85 2.97
N SER A 65 16.41 -37.55 2.62
CA SER A 65 17.65 -36.83 2.36
C SER A 65 18.64 -37.50 1.41
N SER A 66 19.33 -36.71 0.60
CA SER A 66 20.49 -37.12 -0.22
C SER A 66 21.73 -36.31 0.18
N ARG A 67 22.83 -36.94 0.61
CA ARG A 67 23.97 -36.21 1.20
C ARG A 67 25.33 -36.64 0.67
N VAL A 68 26.18 -35.68 0.33
CA VAL A 68 27.63 -35.87 0.26
C VAL A 68 28.19 -35.47 1.62
N GLU A 69 28.65 -36.45 2.38
CA GLU A 69 29.19 -36.25 3.72
C GLU A 69 30.61 -35.67 3.66
N ALA A 70 31.11 -35.15 4.78
CA ALA A 70 32.46 -34.60 4.87
C ALA A 70 33.51 -35.64 4.46
N GLY A 71 34.42 -35.26 3.56
CA GLY A 71 35.44 -36.15 2.99
C GLY A 71 34.97 -37.00 1.81
N GLY A 72 33.67 -36.99 1.48
CA GLY A 72 33.14 -37.59 0.27
C GLY A 72 33.54 -36.81 -0.99
N ILE A 73 33.74 -37.53 -2.11
CA ILE A 73 34.00 -36.97 -3.44
C ILE A 73 32.95 -37.54 -4.39
N GLY A 74 31.98 -36.73 -4.78
CA GLY A 74 30.88 -37.13 -5.64
C GLY A 74 29.69 -36.18 -5.49
N ASN A 75 28.71 -36.30 -6.38
CA ASN A 75 27.55 -35.41 -6.39
C ASN A 75 26.40 -35.98 -5.54
N GLY A 76 25.61 -35.09 -4.95
CA GLY A 76 24.30 -35.43 -4.40
C GLY A 76 23.28 -35.63 -5.53
N SER A 77 22.39 -36.61 -5.38
CA SER A 77 21.33 -36.86 -6.37
C SER A 77 20.06 -36.05 -6.08
N ALA A 78 19.04 -36.64 -5.47
CA ALA A 78 17.83 -35.92 -5.13
C ALA A 78 17.11 -36.53 -3.93
N ALA A 79 16.44 -35.68 -3.15
CA ALA A 79 15.43 -36.07 -2.20
C ALA A 79 14.05 -35.75 -2.79
N ASN A 80 13.28 -36.78 -3.15
CA ASN A 80 12.01 -36.64 -3.84
C ASN A 80 10.86 -37.13 -2.98
N VAL A 81 9.80 -36.33 -2.89
CA VAL A 81 8.50 -36.74 -2.36
C VAL A 81 7.46 -36.48 -3.43
N THR A 82 6.82 -37.54 -3.90
CA THR A 82 5.76 -37.47 -4.91
C THR A 82 4.49 -38.09 -4.34
N ALA A 83 3.45 -37.28 -4.19
CA ALA A 83 2.14 -37.76 -3.77
C ALA A 83 1.02 -36.78 -4.08
N ARG A 84 -0.21 -37.24 -4.20
CA ARG A 84 -1.37 -36.35 -4.32
C ARG A 84 -1.44 -35.38 -3.14
N GLU A 85 -1.18 -35.86 -1.94
CA GLU A 85 -1.18 -35.07 -0.71
C GLU A 85 0.14 -35.24 0.06
N ILE A 86 0.84 -34.14 0.32
CA ILE A 86 2.11 -34.11 1.02
C ILE A 86 1.97 -33.20 2.25
N ASN A 87 2.17 -33.76 3.44
CA ASN A 87 2.13 -33.03 4.71
C ASN A 87 3.47 -33.20 5.45
N LEU A 88 4.23 -32.12 5.59
CA LEU A 88 5.43 -32.06 6.43
C LEU A 88 5.11 -31.28 7.70
N ASN A 89 5.23 -31.94 8.85
CA ASN A 89 4.93 -31.37 10.16
C ASN A 89 6.08 -31.57 11.14
N ASN A 90 6.17 -30.68 12.13
CA ASN A 90 7.03 -30.85 13.32
C ASN A 90 8.51 -31.12 12.98
N ASN A 91 9.26 -30.11 12.52
CA ASN A 91 10.67 -30.20 12.18
C ASN A 91 11.01 -31.24 11.09
N SER A 92 10.03 -31.60 10.26
CA SER A 92 10.27 -32.52 9.15
C SER A 92 11.10 -31.88 8.06
N GLN A 93 11.93 -32.70 7.38
CA GLN A 93 12.94 -32.22 6.45
C GLN A 93 12.95 -33.03 5.16
N VAL A 94 12.97 -32.36 4.01
CA VAL A 94 13.33 -32.98 2.72
C VAL A 94 14.54 -32.23 2.20
N SER A 95 15.71 -32.87 2.22
CA SER A 95 16.96 -32.14 2.00
C SER A 95 17.95 -32.83 1.08
N SER A 96 18.69 -32.01 0.36
CA SER A 96 19.89 -32.43 -0.32
C SER A 96 21.05 -31.56 0.11
N SER A 97 22.24 -32.12 0.32
CA SER A 97 23.37 -31.31 0.77
C SER A 97 24.74 -31.89 0.41
N THR A 98 25.73 -31.01 0.27
CA THR A 98 27.14 -31.39 0.17
C THR A 98 27.97 -30.75 1.28
N SER A 99 28.76 -31.56 1.98
CA SER A 99 29.81 -31.16 2.93
C SER A 99 31.20 -31.64 2.47
N GLY A 100 31.28 -32.28 1.32
CA GLY A 100 32.50 -32.79 0.69
C GLY A 100 32.77 -32.09 -0.64
N GLN A 101 33.41 -32.79 -1.58
CA GLN A 101 33.65 -32.29 -2.94
C GLN A 101 32.59 -32.82 -3.91
N GLY A 102 31.91 -31.93 -4.62
CA GLY A 102 30.85 -32.25 -5.58
C GLY A 102 29.56 -31.48 -5.28
N ASP A 103 28.70 -31.41 -6.30
CA ASP A 103 27.48 -30.61 -6.27
C ASP A 103 26.44 -31.20 -5.31
N ALA A 104 25.66 -30.34 -4.65
CA ALA A 104 24.47 -30.78 -3.94
C ALA A 104 23.35 -31.13 -4.93
N GLY A 105 22.62 -32.19 -4.62
CA GLY A 105 21.42 -32.58 -5.34
C GLY A 105 20.21 -31.68 -5.09
N SER A 106 19.06 -31.98 -5.70
CA SER A 106 17.83 -31.20 -5.49
C SER A 106 16.89 -31.81 -4.43
N ALA A 107 16.07 -30.97 -3.79
CA ALA A 107 14.99 -31.38 -2.90
C ALA A 107 13.65 -31.04 -3.54
N ASN A 108 12.80 -32.05 -3.80
CA ASN A 108 11.62 -31.91 -4.65
C ASN A 108 10.35 -32.41 -3.95
N LEU A 109 9.31 -31.59 -3.93
CA LEU A 109 7.95 -31.98 -3.58
C LEU A 109 7.04 -31.83 -4.81
N ASN A 110 6.35 -32.90 -5.20
CA ASN A 110 5.41 -32.88 -6.31
C ASN A 110 4.06 -33.49 -5.88
N GLY A 111 2.98 -32.71 -5.98
CA GLY A 111 1.65 -33.19 -5.61
C GLY A 111 0.48 -32.33 -6.05
N ASP A 112 -0.72 -32.61 -5.54
CA ASP A 112 -1.86 -31.70 -5.70
C ASP A 112 -1.90 -30.71 -4.54
N THR A 113 -1.65 -31.17 -3.32
CA THR A 113 -1.60 -30.33 -2.12
C THR A 113 -0.30 -30.57 -1.38
N VAL A 114 0.45 -29.50 -1.15
CA VAL A 114 1.69 -29.50 -0.37
C VAL A 114 1.55 -28.56 0.80
N THR A 115 1.63 -29.11 2.01
CA THR A 115 1.59 -28.36 3.27
C THR A 115 2.87 -28.56 4.06
N LEU A 116 3.55 -27.46 4.38
CA LEU A 116 4.67 -27.42 5.30
C LEU A 116 4.27 -26.63 6.54
N ASN A 117 4.34 -27.27 7.70
CA ASN A 117 4.12 -26.64 8.99
C ASN A 117 5.35 -26.87 9.87
N ASN A 118 6.05 -25.78 10.24
CA ASN A 118 7.29 -25.86 11.01
C ASN A 118 8.26 -26.91 10.45
N SER A 119 8.50 -26.89 9.15
CA SER A 119 9.23 -27.92 8.41
C SER A 119 10.05 -27.31 7.29
N SER A 120 11.02 -28.05 6.76
CA SER A 120 11.94 -27.54 5.76
C SER A 120 12.07 -28.40 4.52
N VAL A 121 12.31 -27.73 3.40
CA VAL A 121 12.77 -28.33 2.15
C VAL A 121 14.02 -27.58 1.73
N SER A 122 15.15 -28.25 1.59
CA SER A 122 16.41 -27.52 1.41
C SER A 122 17.43 -28.19 0.51
N SER A 123 18.16 -27.40 -0.24
CA SER A 123 19.42 -27.79 -0.88
C SER A 123 20.56 -26.94 -0.34
N ALA A 124 21.69 -27.53 0.05
CA ALA A 124 22.76 -26.76 0.68
C ALA A 124 24.17 -27.22 0.33
N VAL A 125 25.05 -26.25 0.07
CA VAL A 125 26.51 -26.43 0.16
C VAL A 125 26.90 -26.00 1.57
N ASN A 126 27.19 -26.96 2.44
CA ASN A 126 27.51 -26.71 3.83
C ASN A 126 28.95 -26.15 3.98
N SER A 127 29.26 -25.62 5.15
CA SER A 127 30.62 -25.19 5.51
C SER A 127 31.63 -26.32 5.25
N GLY A 128 32.69 -26.00 4.50
CA GLY A 128 33.73 -26.95 4.09
C GLY A 128 33.39 -27.77 2.83
N GLY A 129 32.15 -27.69 2.32
CA GLY A 129 31.77 -28.25 1.04
C GLY A 129 32.29 -27.42 -0.13
N GLU A 130 32.62 -28.09 -1.23
CA GLU A 130 33.03 -27.48 -2.50
C GLU A 130 32.18 -28.06 -3.63
N GLY A 131 31.34 -27.23 -4.25
CA GLY A 131 30.40 -27.62 -5.29
C GLY A 131 29.25 -26.63 -5.38
N THR A 132 28.43 -26.76 -6.43
CA THR A 132 27.23 -25.93 -6.60
C THR A 132 26.05 -26.49 -5.82
N GLY A 133 25.19 -25.61 -5.32
CA GLY A 133 23.94 -25.97 -4.66
C GLY A 133 22.90 -26.45 -5.66
N GLY A 134 22.21 -27.56 -5.37
CA GLY A 134 21.02 -27.97 -6.11
C GLY A 134 19.79 -27.11 -5.78
N SER A 135 18.65 -27.39 -6.42
CA SER A 135 17.44 -26.58 -6.22
C SER A 135 16.51 -27.15 -5.15
N ALA A 136 15.69 -26.28 -4.56
CA ALA A 136 14.58 -26.65 -3.70
C ALA A 136 13.25 -26.33 -4.38
N ASN A 137 12.47 -27.36 -4.69
CA ASN A 137 11.34 -27.27 -5.62
C ASN A 137 10.04 -27.75 -4.97
N ILE A 138 8.97 -26.99 -5.20
CA ILE A 138 7.59 -27.40 -4.94
C ILE A 138 6.78 -27.19 -6.22
N ASP A 139 6.18 -28.24 -6.75
CA ASP A 139 5.17 -28.17 -7.83
C ASP A 139 3.87 -28.79 -7.31
N ALA A 140 2.86 -27.94 -7.14
CA ALA A 140 1.54 -28.40 -6.69
C ALA A 140 0.38 -27.61 -7.28
N ARG A 141 -0.85 -28.06 -7.02
CA ARG A 141 -2.03 -27.23 -7.27
C ARG A 141 -2.19 -26.17 -6.17
N VAL A 142 -2.03 -26.57 -4.91
CA VAL A 142 -2.08 -25.68 -3.75
C VAL A 142 -0.83 -25.86 -2.90
N VAL A 143 -0.17 -24.75 -2.57
CA VAL A 143 1.01 -24.72 -1.70
C VAL A 143 0.71 -23.89 -0.45
N THR A 144 1.01 -24.43 0.72
CA THR A 144 0.87 -23.72 2.00
C THR A 144 2.11 -23.94 2.87
N LEU A 145 2.83 -22.86 3.16
CA LEU A 145 3.94 -22.82 4.09
C LEU A 145 3.53 -22.02 5.32
N SER A 146 3.71 -22.59 6.51
CA SER A 146 3.22 -22.02 7.77
C SER A 146 4.17 -22.28 8.94
N ASN A 147 4.06 -21.48 9.99
CA ASN A 147 4.72 -21.71 11.29
C ASN A 147 6.24 -21.91 11.21
N ASN A 148 6.99 -20.93 10.68
CA ASN A 148 8.44 -20.99 10.47
C ASN A 148 8.89 -22.06 9.47
N ALA A 149 7.99 -22.56 8.61
CA ALA A 149 8.41 -23.38 7.49
C ALA A 149 9.37 -22.62 6.57
N PHE A 150 10.37 -23.30 6.02
CA PHE A 150 11.29 -22.67 5.08
C PHE A 150 11.66 -23.59 3.91
N LEU A 151 11.64 -23.02 2.71
CA LEU A 151 12.16 -23.58 1.48
C LEU A 151 13.49 -22.87 1.17
N SER A 152 14.59 -23.61 1.00
CA SER A 152 15.90 -22.95 0.93
C SER A 152 16.88 -23.59 -0.03
N ALA A 153 17.64 -22.77 -0.75
CA ALA A 153 18.83 -23.20 -1.48
C ALA A 153 20.01 -22.31 -1.04
N SER A 154 21.01 -22.85 -0.37
CA SER A 154 22.06 -22.02 0.24
C SER A 154 23.48 -22.52 0.03
N THR A 155 24.45 -21.62 0.14
CA THR A 155 25.88 -21.93 0.15
C THR A 155 26.57 -21.26 1.34
N ALA A 156 27.17 -22.06 2.22
CA ALA A 156 28.09 -21.66 3.28
C ALA A 156 29.53 -22.16 3.01
N GLY A 157 29.72 -22.88 1.90
CA GLY A 157 31.00 -23.40 1.45
C GLY A 157 31.51 -22.64 0.23
N ARG A 158 32.16 -23.36 -0.70
CA ARG A 158 32.64 -22.81 -1.97
C ARG A 158 31.78 -23.32 -3.12
N GLY A 159 31.20 -22.39 -3.88
CA GLY A 159 30.34 -22.63 -5.02
C GLY A 159 29.00 -21.93 -4.89
N ASP A 160 28.34 -21.74 -6.02
CA ASP A 160 27.08 -20.98 -6.11
C ASP A 160 25.94 -21.69 -5.39
N ALA A 161 25.02 -20.94 -4.78
CA ALA A 161 23.79 -21.48 -4.24
C ALA A 161 22.82 -21.86 -5.38
N GLY A 162 22.00 -22.88 -5.13
CA GLY A 162 20.96 -23.27 -6.06
C GLY A 162 19.74 -22.35 -6.02
N SER A 163 18.73 -22.67 -6.84
CA SER A 163 17.49 -21.88 -6.90
C SER A 163 16.37 -22.47 -6.05
N VAL A 164 15.43 -21.62 -5.65
CA VAL A 164 14.18 -22.01 -5.01
C VAL A 164 13.05 -21.81 -6.00
N ASN A 165 12.25 -22.86 -6.26
CA ASN A 165 11.14 -22.80 -7.21
C ASN A 165 9.83 -23.26 -6.57
N VAL A 166 8.81 -22.41 -6.66
CA VAL A 166 7.44 -22.72 -6.19
C VAL A 166 6.47 -22.52 -7.34
N GLY A 167 5.96 -23.62 -7.86
CA GLY A 167 4.84 -23.65 -8.81
C GLY A 167 3.56 -24.04 -8.09
N ALA A 168 2.55 -23.18 -8.13
CA ALA A 168 1.21 -23.48 -7.66
C ALA A 168 0.18 -23.22 -8.77
N ARG A 169 -0.64 -24.21 -9.12
CA ARG A 169 -1.63 -24.06 -10.21
C ARG A 169 -2.85 -23.22 -9.80
N ASP A 170 -3.17 -23.15 -8.51
CA ASP A 170 -4.30 -22.37 -7.98
C ASP A 170 -3.83 -21.21 -7.09
N ARG A 171 -3.07 -21.52 -6.02
CA ARG A 171 -2.61 -20.52 -5.04
C ARG A 171 -1.38 -20.98 -4.26
N ALA A 172 -0.55 -20.01 -3.87
CA ALA A 172 0.54 -20.19 -2.94
C ALA A 172 0.37 -19.25 -1.74
N THR A 173 0.38 -19.81 -0.54
CA THR A 173 0.23 -19.06 0.71
C THR A 173 1.45 -19.30 1.59
N PHE A 174 2.06 -18.20 2.03
CA PHE A 174 3.17 -18.19 2.98
C PHE A 174 2.72 -17.40 4.20
N ASP A 175 2.72 -18.03 5.37
CA ASP A 175 2.34 -17.42 6.63
C ASP A 175 3.44 -17.65 7.65
N ARG A 176 4.13 -16.57 8.08
CA ARG A 176 5.30 -16.66 8.97
C ARG A 176 6.30 -17.71 8.49
N SER A 177 6.64 -17.68 7.21
CA SER A 177 7.45 -18.70 6.52
C SER A 177 8.34 -18.10 5.45
N SER A 178 9.32 -18.84 4.92
CA SER A 178 10.24 -18.28 3.93
C SER A 178 10.54 -19.18 2.73
N ALA A 179 10.80 -18.56 1.59
CA ALA A 179 11.46 -19.18 0.44
C ALA A 179 12.73 -18.38 0.15
N ARG A 180 13.91 -18.98 0.35
CA ARG A 180 15.17 -18.23 0.35
C ARG A 180 16.31 -18.90 -0.41
N SER A 181 16.98 -18.11 -1.25
CA SER A 181 18.29 -18.45 -1.80
C SER A 181 19.36 -17.59 -1.12
N SER A 182 20.43 -18.20 -0.59
CA SER A 182 21.40 -17.41 0.17
C SER A 182 22.86 -17.85 0.05
N VAL A 183 23.73 -16.85 -0.05
CA VAL A 183 25.16 -16.99 0.26
C VAL A 183 25.31 -16.64 1.74
N GLU A 184 25.54 -17.65 2.57
CA GLU A 184 25.65 -17.53 4.02
C GLU A 184 27.00 -16.91 4.44
N PRO A 185 27.14 -16.43 5.69
CA PRO A 185 28.41 -15.89 6.17
C PRO A 185 29.57 -16.88 6.00
N GLY A 186 30.65 -16.41 5.35
CA GLY A 186 31.82 -17.24 5.02
C GLY A 186 31.70 -18.04 3.72
N GLY A 187 30.51 -18.08 3.11
CA GLY A 187 30.30 -18.66 1.78
C GLY A 187 30.97 -17.85 0.68
N ILE A 188 31.44 -18.54 -0.35
CA ILE A 188 32.04 -17.95 -1.56
C ILE A 188 31.33 -18.52 -2.77
N GLY A 189 30.56 -17.69 -3.48
CA GLY A 189 29.74 -18.06 -4.62
C GLY A 189 28.57 -17.10 -4.76
N ASN A 190 27.86 -17.17 -5.88
CA ASN A 190 26.69 -16.33 -6.12
C ASN A 190 25.41 -16.99 -5.57
N GLY A 191 24.43 -16.17 -5.20
CA GLY A 191 23.09 -16.61 -4.84
C GLY A 191 22.31 -17.12 -6.05
N GLY A 192 21.56 -18.21 -5.90
CA GLY A 192 20.57 -18.62 -6.90
C GLY A 192 19.29 -17.79 -6.85
N SER A 193 18.37 -18.00 -7.78
CA SER A 193 17.12 -17.22 -7.84
C SER A 193 16.00 -17.83 -7.00
N VAL A 194 15.04 -17.01 -6.56
CA VAL A 194 13.76 -17.46 -6.01
C VAL A 194 12.66 -17.20 -7.03
N ASN A 195 11.99 -18.26 -7.49
CA ASN A 195 10.95 -18.19 -8.50
C ASN A 195 9.62 -18.66 -7.91
N VAL A 196 8.58 -17.82 -7.97
CA VAL A 196 7.22 -18.17 -7.55
C VAL A 196 6.25 -17.93 -8.69
N THR A 197 5.56 -18.97 -9.13
CA THR A 197 4.54 -18.90 -10.18
C THR A 197 3.22 -19.42 -9.66
N THR A 198 2.20 -18.58 -9.67
CA THR A 198 0.85 -18.89 -9.16
C THR A 198 -0.19 -17.95 -9.75
N PRO A 199 -1.49 -18.29 -9.78
CA PRO A 199 -2.52 -17.28 -10.00
C PRO A 199 -2.64 -16.31 -8.83
N ILE A 200 -2.66 -16.83 -7.61
CA ILE A 200 -2.86 -16.05 -6.38
C ILE A 200 -1.66 -16.26 -5.46
N LEU A 201 -1.00 -15.18 -5.09
CA LEU A 201 0.06 -15.16 -4.08
C LEU A 201 -0.42 -14.42 -2.82
N THR A 202 -0.20 -15.04 -1.67
CA THR A 202 -0.50 -14.45 -0.36
C THR A 202 0.70 -14.61 0.56
N LEU A 203 1.29 -13.50 1.00
CA LEU A 203 2.38 -13.45 1.97
C LEU A 203 1.89 -12.74 3.24
N LEU A 204 2.00 -13.40 4.39
CA LEU A 204 1.45 -12.94 5.65
C LEU A 204 2.46 -13.03 6.79
N ASN A 205 2.33 -12.14 7.78
CA ASN A 205 2.88 -12.30 9.14
C ASN A 205 4.39 -12.59 9.19
N GLY A 206 5.19 -11.81 8.47
CA GLY A 206 6.65 -11.97 8.40
C GLY A 206 7.09 -12.99 7.34
N ALA A 207 6.21 -13.37 6.42
CA ALA A 207 6.58 -14.25 5.31
C ALA A 207 7.56 -13.57 4.36
N HIS A 208 8.64 -14.27 3.96
CA HIS A 208 9.70 -13.71 3.12
C HIS A 208 9.99 -14.55 1.88
N LEU A 209 10.02 -13.93 0.70
CA LEU A 209 10.63 -14.47 -0.51
C LEU A 209 11.95 -13.74 -0.73
N SER A 210 13.09 -14.41 -0.64
CA SER A 210 14.37 -13.68 -0.62
C SER A 210 15.51 -14.34 -1.35
N SER A 211 16.28 -13.57 -2.10
CA SER A 211 17.61 -13.96 -2.57
C SER A 211 18.64 -13.02 -1.96
N SER A 212 19.62 -13.53 -1.22
CA SER A 212 20.51 -12.63 -0.46
C SER A 212 21.95 -13.11 -0.39
N THR A 213 22.88 -12.17 -0.27
CA THR A 213 24.29 -12.47 -0.01
C THR A 213 24.77 -11.85 1.30
N SER A 214 25.32 -12.68 2.17
CA SER A 214 26.01 -12.29 3.41
C SER A 214 27.49 -12.69 3.40
N GLY A 215 27.94 -13.37 2.34
CA GLY A 215 29.30 -13.81 2.09
C GLY A 215 29.92 -13.06 0.91
N LEU A 216 30.74 -13.76 0.13
CA LEU A 216 31.38 -13.21 -1.07
C LEU A 216 30.71 -13.73 -2.34
N GLY A 217 30.09 -12.83 -3.10
CA GLY A 217 29.39 -13.11 -4.36
C GLY A 217 28.06 -12.37 -4.44
N ASP A 218 27.52 -12.25 -5.65
CA ASP A 218 26.31 -11.48 -5.92
C ASP A 218 25.06 -12.22 -5.42
N ALA A 219 24.01 -11.48 -5.04
CA ALA A 219 22.70 -12.08 -4.78
C ALA A 219 22.00 -12.46 -6.10
N GLY A 220 21.24 -13.55 -6.10
CA GLY A 220 20.40 -13.94 -7.24
C GLY A 220 19.10 -13.11 -7.32
N ASN A 221 18.30 -13.32 -8.36
CA ASN A 221 17.04 -12.57 -8.55
C ASN A 221 15.88 -13.17 -7.76
N VAL A 222 14.84 -12.37 -7.49
CA VAL A 222 13.52 -12.85 -7.06
C VAL A 222 12.49 -12.58 -8.16
N ASN A 223 11.91 -13.65 -8.72
CA ASN A 223 10.94 -13.58 -9.80
C ASN A 223 9.58 -14.09 -9.33
N VAL A 224 8.57 -13.23 -9.38
CA VAL A 224 7.20 -13.55 -8.97
C VAL A 224 6.24 -13.30 -10.12
N LEU A 225 5.55 -14.36 -10.52
CA LEU A 225 4.45 -14.31 -11.48
C LEU A 225 3.15 -14.73 -10.78
N ALA A 226 2.34 -13.74 -10.40
CA ALA A 226 1.05 -13.90 -9.74
C ALA A 226 -0.10 -13.49 -10.68
N THR A 227 -0.55 -14.36 -11.59
CA THR A 227 -1.34 -13.93 -12.76
C THR A 227 -2.67 -13.22 -12.45
N GLN A 228 -3.22 -13.40 -11.24
CA GLN A 228 -4.43 -12.73 -10.79
C GLN A 228 -4.12 -11.67 -9.72
N SER A 229 -3.46 -12.03 -8.62
CA SER A 229 -3.23 -11.09 -7.52
C SER A 229 -2.05 -11.49 -6.62
N ALA A 230 -1.37 -10.47 -6.09
CA ALA A 230 -0.41 -10.58 -5.01
C ALA A 230 -0.87 -9.72 -3.83
N PHE A 231 -1.06 -10.36 -2.68
CA PHE A 231 -1.37 -9.70 -1.40
C PHE A 231 -0.22 -9.91 -0.42
N LEU A 232 0.32 -8.81 0.09
CA LEU A 232 1.43 -8.77 1.02
C LEU A 232 0.99 -8.04 2.29
N ASP A 233 1.07 -8.71 3.43
CA ASP A 233 0.74 -8.15 4.74
C ASP A 233 1.88 -8.43 5.73
N ASN A 234 2.58 -7.37 6.13
CA ASN A 234 3.75 -7.48 7.01
C ASN A 234 4.76 -8.54 6.51
N SER A 235 5.08 -8.49 5.22
CA SER A 235 5.84 -9.53 4.51
C SER A 235 6.80 -8.91 3.50
N ALA A 236 7.82 -9.64 3.06
CA ALA A 236 8.85 -9.10 2.18
C ALA A 236 9.10 -9.96 0.92
N ILE A 237 9.35 -9.29 -0.20
CA ILE A 237 9.97 -9.87 -1.40
C ILE A 237 11.28 -9.12 -1.62
N ALA A 238 12.42 -9.77 -1.41
CA ALA A 238 13.69 -9.06 -1.30
C ALA A 238 14.83 -9.73 -2.07
N SER A 239 15.63 -8.92 -2.76
CA SER A 239 16.91 -9.34 -3.30
C SER A 239 18.01 -8.41 -2.79
N SER A 240 18.80 -8.85 -1.81
CA SER A 240 19.57 -7.93 -0.98
C SER A 240 20.99 -8.37 -0.62
N VAL A 241 21.86 -7.38 -0.42
CA VAL A 241 23.21 -7.57 0.13
C VAL A 241 23.16 -7.22 1.62
N SER A 242 23.48 -8.19 2.48
CA SER A 242 23.52 -8.01 3.93
C SER A 242 24.72 -7.15 4.35
N ALA A 243 24.75 -6.68 5.60
CA ALA A 243 25.81 -5.80 6.10
C ALA A 243 27.23 -6.38 6.02
N SER A 244 27.38 -7.71 6.06
CA SER A 244 28.66 -8.40 5.88
C SER A 244 28.91 -8.87 4.44
N GLY A 245 27.95 -8.69 3.54
CA GLY A 245 28.00 -9.17 2.17
C GLY A 245 28.90 -8.30 1.30
N ILE A 246 29.62 -8.97 0.39
CA ILE A 246 30.41 -8.34 -0.67
C ILE A 246 29.92 -8.91 -2.00
N GLY A 247 29.21 -8.08 -2.77
CA GLY A 247 28.56 -8.45 -4.02
C GLY A 247 27.40 -7.51 -4.32
N HIS A 248 26.86 -7.57 -5.53
CA HIS A 248 25.74 -6.75 -5.96
C HIS A 248 24.41 -7.40 -5.60
N GLY A 249 23.38 -6.59 -5.36
CA GLY A 249 22.01 -7.04 -5.18
C GLY A 249 21.45 -7.57 -6.50
N GLY A 250 20.73 -8.70 -6.46
CA GLY A 250 19.97 -9.18 -7.61
C GLY A 250 18.69 -8.35 -7.81
N ASN A 251 18.05 -8.50 -8.96
CA ASN A 251 16.81 -7.80 -9.27
C ASN A 251 15.59 -8.47 -8.65
N VAL A 252 14.53 -7.69 -8.40
CA VAL A 252 13.20 -8.21 -8.07
C VAL A 252 12.24 -7.92 -9.22
N ASN A 253 11.67 -8.98 -9.79
CA ASN A 253 10.70 -8.91 -10.87
C ASN A 253 9.35 -9.41 -10.36
N LEU A 254 8.33 -8.53 -10.34
CA LEU A 254 6.98 -8.88 -9.95
C LEU A 254 6.00 -8.58 -11.08
N ARG A 255 5.30 -9.60 -11.57
CA ARG A 255 4.18 -9.44 -12.50
C ARG A 255 2.91 -9.96 -11.86
N THR A 256 1.89 -9.12 -11.78
CA THR A 256 0.60 -9.50 -11.18
C THR A 256 -0.60 -8.82 -11.84
N GLY A 257 -1.80 -9.38 -11.67
CA GLY A 257 -3.04 -8.71 -12.06
C GLY A 257 -3.36 -7.53 -11.13
N PHE A 258 -3.28 -7.73 -9.83
CA PHE A 258 -3.46 -6.71 -8.80
C PHE A 258 -2.37 -6.81 -7.74
N LEU A 259 -1.94 -5.68 -7.20
CA LEU A 259 -0.97 -5.62 -6.10
C LEU A 259 -1.58 -4.86 -4.92
N ASN A 260 -1.61 -5.50 -3.76
CA ASN A 260 -2.02 -4.87 -2.51
C ASN A 260 -0.96 -5.17 -1.43
N MET A 261 -0.39 -4.11 -0.86
CA MET A 261 0.63 -4.18 0.16
C MET A 261 0.17 -3.39 1.39
N VAL A 262 0.18 -4.03 2.55
CA VAL A 262 -0.26 -3.44 3.82
C VAL A 262 0.71 -3.74 4.96
N ASN A 263 0.62 -2.94 6.04
CA ASN A 263 1.26 -3.20 7.33
C ASN A 263 2.78 -3.51 7.26
N ASN A 264 3.60 -2.58 6.81
CA ASN A 264 5.05 -2.74 6.62
C ASN A 264 5.46 -3.81 5.59
N ALA A 265 4.56 -4.23 4.70
CA ALA A 265 4.95 -5.03 3.54
C ALA A 265 6.03 -4.31 2.71
N GLU A 266 6.98 -5.08 2.18
CA GLU A 266 8.14 -4.56 1.47
C GLU A 266 8.46 -5.34 0.18
N ILE A 267 8.81 -4.61 -0.88
CA ILE A 267 9.49 -5.17 -2.06
C ILE A 267 10.85 -4.46 -2.15
N ALA A 268 11.95 -5.20 -2.00
CA ALA A 268 13.26 -4.62 -1.73
C ALA A 268 14.39 -5.14 -2.64
N GLY A 269 15.28 -4.24 -3.03
CA GLY A 269 16.54 -4.48 -3.74
C GLY A 269 17.75 -3.97 -2.95
N ASN A 270 17.64 -3.85 -1.63
CA ASN A 270 18.54 -3.03 -0.83
C ASN A 270 19.96 -3.62 -0.68
N THR A 271 20.94 -2.74 -0.51
CA THR A 271 22.31 -3.11 -0.11
C THR A 271 22.67 -2.47 1.23
N SER A 272 23.17 -3.29 2.15
CA SER A 272 23.71 -2.86 3.45
C SER A 272 25.22 -3.12 3.56
N GLY A 273 25.81 -3.78 2.55
CA GLY A 273 27.21 -4.18 2.52
C GLY A 273 28.01 -3.42 1.46
N LEU A 274 28.86 -4.14 0.73
CA LEU A 274 29.63 -3.59 -0.39
C LEU A 274 29.11 -4.14 -1.72
N GLY A 275 28.58 -3.25 -2.55
CA GLY A 275 28.05 -3.52 -3.89
C GLY A 275 26.71 -2.84 -4.11
N ASP A 276 26.34 -2.66 -5.38
CA ASP A 276 25.16 -1.90 -5.79
C ASP A 276 23.85 -2.58 -5.35
N ALA A 277 22.81 -1.76 -5.18
CA ALA A 277 21.45 -2.24 -4.95
C ALA A 277 20.83 -2.82 -6.24
N GLY A 278 19.91 -3.78 -6.06
CA GLY A 278 19.25 -4.48 -7.16
C GLY A 278 18.05 -3.72 -7.72
N ASN A 279 17.84 -3.79 -9.03
CA ASN A 279 16.72 -3.09 -9.67
C ASN A 279 15.38 -3.77 -9.38
N LEU A 280 14.30 -2.99 -9.37
CA LEU A 280 12.93 -3.47 -9.20
C LEU A 280 12.13 -3.25 -10.48
N SER A 281 11.52 -4.30 -11.00
CA SER A 281 10.60 -4.24 -12.14
C SER A 281 9.23 -4.80 -11.72
N ILE A 282 8.25 -3.91 -11.57
CA ILE A 282 6.93 -4.26 -11.08
C ILE A 282 5.89 -3.92 -12.16
N LEU A 283 5.21 -4.94 -12.66
CA LEU A 283 4.20 -4.84 -13.71
C LEU A 283 2.85 -5.34 -13.18
N VAL A 284 1.91 -4.42 -13.03
CA VAL A 284 0.56 -4.70 -12.53
C VAL A 284 -0.47 -4.42 -13.62
N GLY A 285 -1.27 -5.43 -13.97
CA GLY A 285 -2.27 -5.29 -15.04
C GLY A 285 -3.45 -4.39 -14.67
N GLY A 286 -3.77 -4.33 -13.37
CA GLY A 286 -4.84 -3.53 -12.79
C GLY A 286 -4.29 -2.52 -11.79
N ASN A 287 -4.81 -2.53 -10.56
CA ASN A 287 -4.51 -1.49 -9.58
C ASN A 287 -3.40 -1.92 -8.61
N THR A 288 -2.56 -0.95 -8.23
CA THR A 288 -1.59 -1.05 -7.14
C THR A 288 -2.04 -0.21 -5.96
N THR A 289 -2.14 -0.82 -4.77
CA THR A 289 -2.45 -0.12 -3.51
C THR A 289 -1.37 -0.41 -2.49
N LEU A 290 -0.69 0.64 -2.04
CA LEU A 290 0.34 0.60 -1.01
C LEU A 290 -0.17 1.35 0.22
N THR A 291 -0.27 0.69 1.36
CA THR A 291 -0.73 1.30 2.62
C THR A 291 0.21 0.98 3.76
N ASN A 292 0.91 1.98 4.30
CA ASN A 292 1.96 1.79 5.31
C ASN A 292 3.01 0.76 4.85
N SER A 293 3.40 0.78 3.58
CA SER A 293 4.26 -0.23 2.94
C SER A 293 5.35 0.42 2.10
N ARG A 294 6.35 -0.36 1.66
CA ARG A 294 7.56 0.17 1.02
C ARG A 294 7.96 -0.60 -0.24
N ILE A 295 8.45 0.12 -1.25
CA ILE A 295 9.15 -0.43 -2.42
C ILE A 295 10.51 0.26 -2.46
N THR A 296 11.60 -0.48 -2.25
CA THR A 296 12.91 0.10 -1.93
C THR A 296 14.05 -0.52 -2.73
N SER A 297 14.91 0.29 -3.33
CA SER A 297 16.17 -0.14 -3.94
C SER A 297 17.29 0.77 -3.49
N THR A 298 17.55 0.70 -2.18
CA THR A 298 18.34 1.68 -1.46
C THR A 298 19.71 1.14 -1.05
N VAL A 299 20.71 2.01 -1.11
CA VAL A 299 22.00 1.81 -0.43
C VAL A 299 21.87 2.36 0.98
N ASN A 300 21.84 1.47 1.97
CA ASN A 300 21.57 1.82 3.36
C ASN A 300 22.76 2.57 4.02
N PRO A 301 22.53 3.24 5.16
CA PRO A 301 23.60 3.93 5.89
C PRO A 301 24.79 3.01 6.20
N GLY A 302 25.99 3.46 5.82
CA GLY A 302 27.23 2.71 6.02
C GLY A 302 27.57 1.70 4.91
N ALA A 303 26.65 1.45 3.98
CA ALA A 303 26.90 0.65 2.78
C ALA A 303 27.62 1.47 1.69
N VAL A 304 28.18 0.76 0.70
CA VAL A 304 28.87 1.37 -0.44
C VAL A 304 28.38 0.70 -1.72
N GLY A 305 27.94 1.50 -2.68
CA GLY A 305 27.36 1.07 -3.94
C GLY A 305 26.37 2.11 -4.47
N ASP A 306 25.94 1.95 -5.71
CA ASP A 306 24.90 2.77 -6.31
C ASP A 306 23.49 2.20 -6.02
N GLY A 307 22.50 3.09 -5.90
CA GLY A 307 21.09 2.73 -5.75
C GLY A 307 20.54 2.09 -7.02
N GLY A 308 19.72 1.05 -6.89
CA GLY A 308 19.13 0.35 -8.04
C GLY A 308 17.88 1.08 -8.53
N SER A 309 17.57 0.98 -9.82
CA SER A 309 16.42 1.66 -10.40
C SER A 309 15.10 0.94 -10.10
N ILE A 310 14.01 1.70 -10.00
CA ILE A 310 12.66 1.20 -9.78
C ILE A 310 11.79 1.54 -10.97
N PHE A 311 11.20 0.52 -11.59
CA PHE A 311 10.14 0.65 -12.57
C PHE A 311 8.84 0.08 -12.01
N LEU A 312 7.75 0.86 -12.06
CA LEU A 312 6.40 0.42 -11.68
C LEU A 312 5.39 0.82 -12.76
N GLY A 313 4.88 -0.19 -13.47
CA GLY A 313 3.76 -0.06 -14.41
C GLY A 313 2.44 -0.52 -13.78
N THR A 314 1.40 0.30 -13.82
CA THR A 314 0.07 -0.03 -13.25
C THR A 314 -1.06 0.77 -13.90
N ASN A 315 -2.32 0.37 -13.71
CA ASN A 315 -3.46 1.18 -14.14
C ASN A 315 -3.70 2.37 -13.18
N THR A 316 -3.73 2.11 -11.88
CA THR A 316 -3.82 3.15 -10.85
C THR A 316 -2.84 2.85 -9.74
N LEU A 317 -2.17 3.89 -9.23
CA LEU A 317 -1.28 3.79 -8.09
C LEU A 317 -1.87 4.59 -6.92
N ASN A 318 -2.22 3.91 -5.83
CA ASN A 318 -2.63 4.53 -4.58
C ASN A 318 -1.50 4.38 -3.56
N LEU A 319 -0.93 5.50 -3.10
CA LEU A 319 0.07 5.57 -2.04
C LEU A 319 -0.57 6.17 -0.80
N ASN A 320 -0.78 5.37 0.25
CA ASN A 320 -1.30 5.85 1.53
C ASN A 320 -0.24 5.63 2.60
N ASN A 321 0.42 6.70 3.05
CA ASN A 321 1.54 6.63 4.00
C ASN A 321 2.58 5.58 3.59
N ALA A 322 2.85 5.49 2.29
CA ALA A 322 3.67 4.46 1.67
C ALA A 322 4.86 5.08 0.93
N GLN A 323 5.92 4.30 0.74
CA GLN A 323 7.18 4.78 0.18
C GLN A 323 7.58 4.01 -1.09
N ILE A 324 8.05 4.72 -2.10
CA ILE A 324 8.80 4.20 -3.24
C ILE A 324 10.16 4.90 -3.24
N ALA A 325 11.25 4.20 -2.91
CA ALA A 325 12.54 4.82 -2.69
C ALA A 325 13.69 4.11 -3.39
N SER A 326 14.51 4.87 -4.10
CA SER A 326 15.69 4.42 -4.84
C SER A 326 16.93 5.17 -4.33
N ASN A 327 17.04 5.32 -3.00
CA ASN A 327 17.96 6.25 -2.37
C ASN A 327 19.39 5.71 -2.30
N SER A 328 20.34 6.61 -2.03
CA SER A 328 21.67 6.24 -1.56
C SER A 328 22.00 6.99 -0.27
N ASP A 329 21.70 6.36 0.87
CA ASP A 329 22.01 6.87 2.21
C ASP A 329 23.44 6.51 2.65
N GLY A 330 24.08 5.59 1.92
CA GLY A 330 25.48 5.22 2.04
C GLY A 330 26.41 6.07 1.16
N ASN A 331 27.37 5.41 0.51
CA ASN A 331 28.27 6.05 -0.45
C ASN A 331 28.01 5.53 -1.87
N GLY A 332 27.46 6.41 -2.71
CA GLY A 332 27.16 6.17 -4.12
C GLY A 332 26.02 7.06 -4.61
N THR A 333 25.71 6.96 -5.89
CA THR A 333 24.60 7.69 -6.53
C THR A 333 23.26 7.01 -6.25
N ALA A 334 22.18 7.77 -6.19
CA ALA A 334 20.84 7.21 -6.07
C ALA A 334 20.34 6.70 -7.44
N GLY A 335 19.54 5.62 -7.42
CA GLY A 335 18.95 5.05 -8.64
C GLY A 335 17.76 5.86 -9.17
N ASN A 336 17.30 5.54 -10.38
CA ASN A 336 16.17 6.25 -10.99
C ASN A 336 14.83 5.60 -10.63
N ILE A 337 13.75 6.39 -10.59
CA ILE A 337 12.38 5.89 -10.45
C ILE A 337 11.58 6.25 -11.70
N GLU A 338 10.95 5.26 -12.31
CA GLU A 338 10.01 5.42 -13.40
C GLU A 338 8.65 4.82 -13.03
N LEU A 339 7.63 5.68 -13.01
CA LEU A 339 6.24 5.31 -12.74
C LEU A 339 5.42 5.50 -14.02
N ASP A 340 4.94 4.39 -14.59
CA ASP A 340 4.06 4.37 -15.76
C ASP A 340 2.64 3.99 -15.33
N ILE A 341 1.77 4.98 -15.22
CA ILE A 341 0.45 4.85 -14.61
C ILE A 341 -0.61 5.18 -15.66
N ALA A 342 -1.39 4.19 -16.08
CA ALA A 342 -2.34 4.39 -17.18
C ALA A 342 -3.46 5.40 -16.85
N SER A 343 -3.84 5.54 -15.58
CA SER A 343 -4.90 6.44 -15.13
C SER A 343 -4.41 7.43 -14.07
N THR A 344 -4.37 7.02 -12.80
CA THR A 344 -4.24 7.96 -11.68
C THR A 344 -3.15 7.55 -10.71
N LEU A 345 -2.28 8.51 -10.37
CA LEU A 345 -1.48 8.52 -9.15
C LEU A 345 -2.25 9.28 -8.07
N ASP A 346 -2.67 8.60 -7.02
CA ASP A 346 -3.24 9.20 -5.79
C ASP A 346 -2.28 8.95 -4.63
N SER A 347 -1.59 10.00 -4.19
CA SER A 347 -0.66 9.97 -3.06
C SER A 347 -1.22 10.77 -1.89
N ARG A 348 -1.36 10.10 -0.74
CA ARG A 348 -1.82 10.63 0.55
C ARG A 348 -0.77 10.34 1.60
N GLY A 349 0.05 11.34 1.95
CA GLY A 349 1.23 11.14 2.80
C GLY A 349 2.25 10.16 2.22
N GLY A 350 2.20 9.91 0.91
CA GLY A 350 3.13 9.01 0.23
C GLY A 350 4.45 9.70 -0.14
N GLU A 351 5.53 8.93 -0.20
CA GLU A 351 6.87 9.43 -0.54
C GLU A 351 7.46 8.69 -1.74
N ILE A 352 7.94 9.44 -2.73
CA ILE A 352 8.64 8.93 -3.91
C ILE A 352 10.02 9.60 -3.94
N THR A 353 11.08 8.85 -3.64
CA THR A 353 12.40 9.44 -3.40
C THR A 353 13.53 8.75 -4.14
N ALA A 354 14.37 9.50 -4.83
CA ALA A 354 15.63 9.07 -5.44
C ALA A 354 16.76 9.97 -4.92
N SER A 355 16.82 10.15 -3.61
CA SER A 355 17.73 11.06 -2.93
C SER A 355 19.07 10.40 -2.58
N SER A 356 20.15 11.18 -2.55
CA SER A 356 21.47 10.71 -2.11
C SER A 356 21.99 11.53 -0.94
N ALA A 357 22.68 10.88 -0.01
CA ALA A 357 23.35 11.56 1.08
C ALA A 357 24.56 12.36 0.58
N ARG A 358 25.35 11.84 -0.36
CA ARG A 358 26.72 12.35 -0.61
C ARG A 358 27.16 12.48 -2.06
N ASP A 359 26.63 11.68 -2.97
CA ASP A 359 27.08 11.71 -4.36
C ASP A 359 26.08 12.49 -5.20
N GLY A 360 25.26 11.84 -6.03
CA GLY A 360 24.22 12.47 -6.86
C GLY A 360 22.84 11.85 -6.66
N GLY A 361 21.80 12.66 -6.81
CA GLY A 361 20.41 12.21 -6.80
C GLY A 361 20.03 11.52 -8.12
N GLY A 362 19.14 10.53 -8.04
CA GLY A 362 18.59 9.85 -9.21
C GLY A 362 17.43 10.64 -9.81
N ASN A 363 17.03 10.30 -11.03
CA ASN A 363 15.90 10.97 -11.69
C ASN A 363 14.57 10.30 -11.34
N ILE A 364 13.50 11.09 -11.26
CA ILE A 364 12.13 10.60 -11.11
C ILE A 364 11.32 10.98 -12.35
N THR A 365 10.72 9.99 -13.00
CA THR A 365 9.81 10.14 -14.14
C THR A 365 8.44 9.60 -13.76
N ILE A 366 7.40 10.42 -13.89
CA ILE A 366 6.01 10.02 -13.63
C ILE A 366 5.17 10.31 -14.87
N SER A 367 4.55 9.28 -15.43
CA SER A 367 3.55 9.40 -16.49
C SER A 367 2.19 8.95 -15.94
N ALA A 368 1.20 9.84 -15.98
CA ALA A 368 -0.17 9.54 -15.53
C ALA A 368 -1.19 10.36 -16.32
N LEU A 369 -2.48 9.95 -16.34
CA LEU A 369 -3.55 10.86 -16.81
C LEU A 369 -3.91 11.90 -15.75
N SER A 370 -3.77 11.53 -14.47
CA SER A 370 -3.98 12.40 -13.32
C SER A 370 -3.00 12.10 -12.20
N THR A 371 -2.43 13.14 -11.60
CA THR A 371 -1.58 13.06 -10.42
C THR A 371 -2.21 13.91 -9.32
N LEU A 372 -2.54 13.28 -8.19
CA LEU A 372 -3.06 13.91 -6.99
C LEU A 372 -2.08 13.65 -5.84
N LEU A 373 -1.52 14.73 -5.28
CA LEU A 373 -0.66 14.72 -4.10
C LEU A 373 -1.37 15.44 -2.98
N THR A 374 -1.55 14.78 -1.85
CA THR A 374 -2.21 15.33 -0.66
C THR A 374 -1.55 14.83 0.61
N ASP A 375 -1.95 15.43 1.74
CA ASP A 375 -1.60 15.04 3.10
C ASP A 375 -0.09 14.90 3.34
N GLY A 376 0.70 15.88 2.91
CA GLY A 376 2.14 15.88 3.10
C GLY A 376 2.88 14.91 2.18
N SER A 377 2.38 14.64 0.96
CA SER A 377 3.11 13.78 0.01
C SER A 377 4.45 14.40 -0.42
N LEU A 378 5.44 13.58 -0.76
CA LEU A 378 6.77 14.05 -1.15
C LEU A 378 7.25 13.37 -2.44
N ILE A 379 7.77 14.16 -3.37
CA ILE A 379 8.57 13.69 -4.51
C ILE A 379 9.95 14.34 -4.41
N SER A 380 11.02 13.56 -4.26
CA SER A 380 12.36 14.15 -4.05
C SER A 380 13.50 13.41 -4.74
N THR A 381 14.40 14.17 -5.35
CA THR A 381 15.69 13.72 -5.93
C THR A 381 16.87 14.45 -5.28
N SER A 382 16.65 15.02 -4.09
CA SER A 382 17.60 15.94 -3.45
C SER A 382 18.88 15.26 -2.99
N VAL A 383 19.98 16.03 -2.93
CA VAL A 383 21.28 15.63 -2.36
C VAL A 383 21.62 16.47 -1.13
N PHE A 384 21.96 15.81 -0.01
CA PHE A 384 22.06 16.47 1.31
C PHE A 384 23.46 16.97 1.69
N ASP A 385 24.52 16.23 1.37
CA ASP A 385 25.89 16.54 1.79
C ASP A 385 26.90 16.03 0.74
N GLY A 386 26.80 16.57 -0.48
CA GLY A 386 27.50 16.05 -1.64
C GLY A 386 27.77 17.06 -2.73
N THR A 387 28.83 16.81 -3.52
CA THR A 387 29.17 17.57 -4.73
C THR A 387 28.38 17.14 -5.95
N GLY A 388 27.76 15.95 -5.93
CA GLY A 388 26.85 15.58 -7.01
C GLY A 388 25.54 16.35 -6.90
N GLY A 389 24.95 16.58 -8.07
CA GLY A 389 23.78 17.43 -8.19
C GLY A 389 22.49 16.72 -7.76
N GLY A 390 21.45 17.51 -7.56
CA GLY A 390 20.08 17.00 -7.45
C GLY A 390 19.69 16.30 -8.75
N GLY A 391 18.96 15.19 -8.66
CA GLY A 391 18.42 14.52 -9.83
C GLY A 391 17.25 15.28 -10.45
N ASN A 392 16.88 14.99 -11.69
CA ASN A 392 15.77 15.67 -12.36
C ASN A 392 14.43 15.01 -12.04
N ILE A 393 13.37 15.81 -12.00
CA ILE A 393 11.99 15.36 -11.83
C ILE A 393 11.20 15.72 -13.08
N PHE A 394 10.66 14.72 -13.76
CA PHE A 394 9.78 14.89 -14.92
C PHE A 394 8.39 14.30 -14.61
N ILE A 395 7.36 15.14 -14.65
CA ILE A 395 5.97 14.72 -14.43
C ILE A 395 5.17 15.06 -15.68
N ASN A 396 4.70 14.03 -16.37
CA ASN A 396 3.79 14.16 -17.51
C ASN A 396 2.40 13.72 -17.09
N SER A 397 1.56 14.70 -16.78
CA SER A 397 0.21 14.46 -16.27
C SER A 397 -0.74 15.57 -16.70
N PRO A 398 -1.70 15.31 -17.62
CA PRO A 398 -2.65 16.32 -18.06
C PRO A 398 -3.39 17.02 -16.91
N ARG A 399 -3.59 16.33 -15.78
CA ARG A 399 -4.17 16.86 -14.54
C ARG A 399 -3.21 16.65 -13.38
N PHE A 400 -2.59 17.72 -12.91
CA PHE A 400 -1.70 17.69 -11.76
C PHE A 400 -2.30 18.51 -10.63
N ILE A 401 -2.54 17.89 -9.48
CA ILE A 401 -3.09 18.52 -8.29
C ILE A 401 -2.17 18.20 -7.11
N ALA A 402 -1.65 19.22 -6.43
CA ALA A 402 -0.90 19.10 -5.19
C ALA A 402 -1.55 19.97 -4.11
N LEU A 403 -1.87 19.40 -2.96
CA LEU A 403 -2.55 20.08 -1.86
C LEU A 403 -1.94 19.66 -0.53
N ASN A 404 -2.34 20.34 0.56
CA ASN A 404 -2.07 19.93 1.93
C ASN A 404 -0.58 19.62 2.17
N ASP A 405 0.31 20.61 2.00
CA ASP A 405 1.74 20.47 2.34
C ASP A 405 2.52 19.42 1.50
N SER A 406 2.06 19.17 0.26
CA SER A 406 2.74 18.21 -0.63
C SER A 406 3.90 18.87 -1.38
N ASP A 407 5.08 18.25 -1.37
CA ASP A 407 6.34 18.86 -1.82
C ASP A 407 6.99 18.14 -3.01
N ILE A 408 7.68 18.91 -3.86
CA ILE A 408 8.45 18.40 -5.01
C ILE A 408 9.85 19.04 -5.01
N LEU A 409 10.88 18.25 -4.69
CA LEU A 409 12.21 18.76 -4.32
C LEU A 409 13.35 18.10 -5.12
N ALA A 410 14.10 18.88 -5.89
CA ALA A 410 15.31 18.49 -6.61
C ALA A 410 16.53 19.30 -6.14
N ASN A 411 16.67 19.47 -4.83
CA ASN A 411 17.68 20.36 -4.26
C ASN A 411 19.08 19.73 -4.22
N ALA A 412 20.11 20.56 -4.05
CA ALA A 412 21.48 20.11 -3.84
C ALA A 412 22.19 20.95 -2.77
N PHE A 413 23.21 20.37 -2.15
CA PHE A 413 24.07 21.06 -1.20
C PHE A 413 25.25 21.75 -1.92
N GLN A 414 26.26 20.97 -2.33
CA GLN A 414 27.43 21.50 -3.03
C GLN A 414 27.34 21.44 -4.55
N GLY A 415 26.67 20.41 -5.09
CA GLY A 415 26.43 20.24 -6.52
C GLY A 415 25.33 21.17 -7.08
N PRO A 416 25.11 21.18 -8.40
CA PRO A 416 23.98 21.91 -9.00
C PRO A 416 22.63 21.31 -8.57
N GLY A 417 21.60 22.15 -8.44
CA GLY A 417 20.23 21.67 -8.25
C GLY A 417 19.73 20.96 -9.52
N GLY A 418 18.82 20.00 -9.36
CA GLY A 418 18.22 19.27 -10.48
C GLY A 418 17.11 20.07 -11.16
N ASN A 419 16.69 19.68 -12.36
CA ASN A 419 15.59 20.35 -13.06
C ASN A 419 14.25 19.68 -12.74
N ILE A 420 13.21 20.49 -12.54
CA ILE A 420 11.83 20.04 -12.34
C ILE A 420 11.00 20.49 -13.54
N PHE A 421 10.40 19.55 -14.25
CA PHE A 421 9.51 19.81 -15.37
C PHE A 421 8.16 19.12 -15.16
N ILE A 422 7.10 19.92 -15.03
CA ILE A 422 5.73 19.44 -14.88
C ILE A 422 4.97 19.79 -16.15
N ASN A 423 4.74 18.79 -17.00
CA ASN A 423 3.90 18.91 -18.18
C ASN A 423 2.45 18.60 -17.82
N SER A 424 1.62 19.63 -17.75
CA SER A 424 0.21 19.50 -17.42
C SER A 424 -0.65 20.51 -18.17
N SER A 425 -1.89 20.12 -18.49
CA SER A 425 -2.90 21.05 -19.01
C SER A 425 -3.69 21.73 -17.89
N THR A 426 -3.78 21.06 -16.74
CA THR A 426 -4.48 21.53 -15.54
C THR A 426 -3.55 21.35 -14.36
N PHE A 427 -3.01 22.44 -13.82
CA PHE A 427 -2.13 22.39 -12.66
C PHE A 427 -2.75 23.22 -11.53
N ILE A 428 -3.03 22.55 -10.43
CA ILE A 428 -3.50 23.14 -9.19
C ILE A 428 -2.46 22.75 -8.14
N ALA A 429 -1.79 23.73 -7.60
CA ALA A 429 -1.05 23.57 -6.36
C ALA A 429 -1.65 24.56 -5.37
N ASP A 430 -1.64 24.24 -4.07
CA ASP A 430 -2.13 25.13 -3.01
C ASP A 430 -1.26 26.40 -2.90
N LEU A 431 -1.38 27.27 -3.91
CA LEU A 431 -0.67 28.53 -4.11
C LEU A 431 -1.52 29.73 -3.66
N PHE A 432 -2.68 29.52 -3.03
CA PHE A 432 -3.60 30.60 -2.67
C PHE A 432 -3.31 31.26 -1.32
N SER A 433 -2.08 31.12 -0.79
CA SER A 433 -1.57 31.95 0.30
C SER A 433 -0.67 33.08 -0.24
N THR A 434 -1.30 34.17 -0.68
CA THR A 434 -0.77 35.54 -0.62
C THR A 434 0.65 35.80 -1.16
N GLY A 435 0.79 36.13 -2.45
CA GLY A 435 1.80 37.10 -2.94
C GLY A 435 3.28 36.88 -2.58
N ARG A 436 3.69 35.66 -2.22
CA ARG A 436 5.07 35.31 -1.84
C ARG A 436 5.48 33.97 -2.44
N ALA A 437 5.50 33.89 -3.77
CA ALA A 437 6.38 32.96 -4.47
C ALA A 437 7.83 33.46 -4.32
N PHE A 438 8.36 33.46 -3.09
CA PHE A 438 9.78 33.62 -2.86
C PHE A 438 10.36 32.22 -2.69
N ALA A 439 11.28 31.85 -3.59
CA ALA A 439 12.28 30.83 -3.29
C ALA A 439 12.95 31.22 -1.97
N VAL A 440 12.65 30.49 -0.89
CA VAL A 440 13.23 30.80 0.42
C VAL A 440 14.66 30.26 0.40
N GLY A 441 15.60 31.17 0.14
CA GLY A 441 17.03 30.91 0.17
C GLY A 441 17.53 30.57 1.58
N ARG A 442 18.41 29.56 1.59
CA ARG A 442 19.36 29.04 2.60
C ARG A 442 18.94 27.81 3.42
N ASN A 443 19.66 26.72 3.06
CA ASN A 443 19.83 25.37 3.64
C ASN A 443 18.93 24.19 3.16
N PRO A 444 19.05 23.71 1.90
CA PRO A 444 18.49 22.47 1.33
C PRO A 444 18.93 21.13 1.93
N GLY A 445 19.87 21.09 2.88
CA GLY A 445 20.16 19.85 3.63
C GLY A 445 19.09 19.50 4.67
N ASP A 446 18.22 20.46 5.00
CA ASP A 446 17.14 20.28 5.96
C ASP A 446 15.78 20.39 5.26
N ILE A 447 15.13 19.25 5.04
CA ILE A 447 13.78 19.21 4.47
C ILE A 447 12.72 19.73 5.42
N SER A 448 13.01 19.89 6.72
CA SER A 448 12.02 20.27 7.74
C SER A 448 11.37 21.63 7.51
N ARG A 449 12.01 22.52 6.73
CA ARG A 449 11.41 23.81 6.35
C ARG A 449 10.31 23.69 5.28
N PHE A 450 10.36 22.63 4.48
CA PHE A 450 9.36 22.33 3.46
C PHE A 450 8.21 21.54 4.09
N ARG A 451 8.54 20.62 5.01
CA ARG A 451 7.57 19.78 5.71
C ARG A 451 6.85 20.54 6.84
N GLY A 452 5.54 20.32 6.95
CA GLY A 452 4.68 20.82 8.03
C GLY A 452 4.46 22.34 8.00
N ASN A 453 4.71 23.00 6.86
CA ASN A 453 4.55 24.45 6.73
C ASN A 453 3.17 24.83 6.15
N GLY A 454 2.37 23.83 5.75
CA GLY A 454 1.02 23.96 5.26
C GLY A 454 0.93 24.41 3.81
N ARG A 455 2.02 24.31 3.02
CA ARG A 455 2.07 24.80 1.64
C ARG A 455 2.73 23.78 0.73
N VAL A 456 2.35 23.82 -0.54
CA VAL A 456 3.04 23.05 -1.58
C VAL A 456 4.34 23.77 -1.95
N ASP A 457 5.48 23.13 -1.72
CA ASP A 457 6.78 23.67 -2.12
C ASP A 457 7.36 22.92 -3.34
N ILE A 458 7.82 23.69 -4.35
CA ILE A 458 8.54 23.17 -5.52
C ILE A 458 9.92 23.83 -5.58
N SER A 459 10.99 23.05 -5.42
CA SER A 459 12.34 23.60 -5.28
C SER A 459 13.43 22.79 -5.96
N ALA A 460 14.26 23.49 -6.72
CA ALA A 460 15.43 22.98 -7.44
C ALA A 460 16.73 23.72 -7.01
N SER A 461 16.77 24.19 -5.77
CA SER A 461 17.81 25.11 -5.29
C SER A 461 19.12 24.40 -4.97
N SER A 462 20.24 25.12 -5.12
CA SER A 462 21.54 24.71 -4.61
C SER A 462 22.12 25.75 -3.65
N ILE A 463 22.92 25.33 -2.66
CA ILE A 463 23.59 26.27 -1.73
C ILE A 463 24.82 26.88 -2.35
N SER A 464 25.75 26.04 -2.79
CA SER A 464 27.02 26.48 -3.35
C SER A 464 27.19 26.16 -4.82
N GLY A 465 26.23 25.45 -5.42
CA GLY A 465 26.15 25.20 -6.86
C GLY A 465 25.17 26.15 -7.56
N VAL A 466 24.88 25.84 -8.82
CA VAL A 466 23.89 26.58 -9.63
C VAL A 466 22.49 26.01 -9.36
N ASN A 467 21.48 26.86 -9.26
CA ASN A 467 20.08 26.43 -9.15
C ASN A 467 19.62 25.73 -10.44
N GLY A 468 18.86 24.65 -10.29
CA GLY A 468 18.17 24.01 -11.40
C GLY A 468 16.93 24.80 -11.84
N ALA A 469 16.44 24.49 -13.03
CA ALA A 469 15.24 25.11 -13.58
C ALA A 469 13.97 24.44 -13.05
N VAL A 470 12.95 25.24 -12.73
CA VAL A 470 11.60 24.76 -12.43
C VAL A 470 10.67 25.28 -13.52
N SER A 471 10.00 24.37 -14.21
CA SER A 471 9.06 24.67 -15.28
C SER A 471 7.73 23.95 -15.02
N PHE A 472 6.66 24.73 -15.00
CA PHE A 472 5.27 24.29 -14.90
C PHE A 472 4.42 25.21 -15.79
N PRO A 473 3.19 24.81 -16.16
CA PRO A 473 2.39 25.60 -17.09
C PRO A 473 2.06 26.97 -16.48
N ASP A 474 2.12 28.01 -17.30
CA ASP A 474 1.83 29.38 -16.88
C ASP A 474 0.32 29.61 -16.87
N PHE A 475 -0.27 29.81 -15.68
CA PHE A 475 -1.68 30.15 -15.50
C PHE A 475 -1.92 31.62 -15.18
N THR A 476 -0.96 32.51 -15.42
CA THR A 476 -1.16 33.96 -15.29
C THR A 476 -2.31 34.48 -16.17
N PHE A 477 -2.70 33.73 -17.20
CA PHE A 477 -3.91 34.01 -17.99
C PHE A 477 -5.22 33.81 -17.18
N LEU A 478 -5.27 32.88 -16.21
CA LEU A 478 -6.43 32.67 -15.35
C LEU A 478 -6.56 33.76 -14.30
N SER A 479 -5.45 34.28 -13.76
CA SER A 479 -5.50 35.38 -12.78
C SER A 479 -6.13 36.67 -13.33
N ASN A 480 -6.09 36.88 -14.65
CA ASN A 480 -6.74 38.01 -15.32
C ASN A 480 -8.16 37.70 -15.82
N SER A 481 -8.59 36.44 -15.76
CA SER A 481 -9.90 35.97 -16.24
C SER A 481 -10.86 35.62 -15.10
N LEU A 482 -10.36 35.44 -13.88
CA LEU A 482 -11.19 35.26 -12.69
C LEU A 482 -11.67 36.64 -12.23
N SER A 483 -12.90 37.01 -12.64
CA SER A 483 -13.57 38.17 -12.08
C SER A 483 -13.71 37.92 -10.56
N PRO A 484 -13.17 38.79 -9.69
CA PRO A 484 -13.43 38.68 -8.27
C PRO A 484 -14.94 38.65 -8.08
N LEU A 485 -15.43 37.69 -7.29
CA LEU A 485 -16.85 37.64 -6.95
C LEU A 485 -17.23 39.04 -6.44
N ALA A 486 -18.20 39.68 -7.11
CA ALA A 486 -18.50 41.07 -6.84
C ALA A 486 -18.78 41.24 -5.34
N SER A 487 -17.96 42.06 -4.66
CA SER A 487 -18.15 42.42 -3.25
C SER A 487 -19.38 43.30 -3.04
N ASN A 488 -20.03 43.70 -4.13
CA ASN A 488 -21.39 44.19 -4.13
C ASN A 488 -22.32 42.99 -3.87
N LEU A 489 -22.36 42.49 -2.62
CA LEU A 489 -23.63 42.00 -2.13
C LEU A 489 -24.62 43.14 -2.40
N ILE A 490 -25.67 42.86 -3.16
CA ILE A 490 -26.81 43.77 -3.24
C ILE A 490 -27.26 43.92 -1.80
N ASP A 491 -27.07 45.11 -1.23
CA ASP A 491 -27.70 45.48 0.02
C ASP A 491 -29.20 45.35 -0.22
N THR A 492 -29.82 44.31 0.35
CA THR A 492 -31.25 44.05 0.19
C THR A 492 -32.07 45.26 0.63
N ASP A 493 -31.56 46.07 1.56
CA ASP A 493 -32.21 47.30 2.02
C ASP A 493 -32.14 48.41 0.96
N ALA A 494 -31.04 48.50 0.21
CA ALA A 494 -30.90 49.42 -0.93
C ALA A 494 -31.72 48.99 -2.16
N ALA A 495 -31.93 47.68 -2.37
CA ALA A 495 -32.77 47.14 -3.44
C ALA A 495 -34.27 47.35 -3.18
N ILE A 496 -34.69 47.35 -1.92
CA ILE A 496 -36.08 47.62 -1.50
C ILE A 496 -36.37 49.13 -1.52
N ALA A 497 -35.38 49.98 -1.26
CA ALA A 497 -35.55 51.43 -1.15
C ALA A 497 -36.01 52.14 -2.44
N ASN A 498 -35.82 51.53 -3.62
CA ASN A 498 -36.18 52.14 -4.91
C ASN A 498 -37.50 51.64 -5.51
N SER A 499 -38.19 50.67 -4.90
CA SER A 499 -39.53 50.26 -5.33
C SER A 499 -40.59 50.91 -4.46
N CYS A 500 -40.98 52.13 -4.84
CA CYS A 500 -42.33 52.73 -4.74
C CYS A 500 -42.23 54.24 -4.44
N ILE A 501 -42.34 55.04 -5.50
CA ILE A 501 -42.88 56.40 -5.38
C ILE A 501 -44.34 56.27 -4.93
N ALA A 502 -44.57 56.31 -3.62
CA ALA A 502 -45.89 56.52 -3.05
C ALA A 502 -45.95 57.96 -2.51
N ARG A 503 -46.45 58.89 -3.33
CA ARG A 503 -46.97 60.16 -2.80
C ARG A 503 -48.17 59.84 -1.93
N ARG A 504 -48.07 59.92 -0.60
CA ARG A 504 -49.18 60.29 0.31
C ARG A 504 -48.72 60.41 1.76
N ASN A 505 -49.27 61.43 2.43
CA ASN A 505 -49.05 61.83 3.81
C ASN A 505 -49.50 60.76 4.83
N ALA A 506 -48.63 59.85 5.22
CA ALA A 506 -48.82 58.98 6.39
C ALA A 506 -47.51 58.85 7.18
N GLN A 507 -47.62 58.74 8.51
CA GLN A 507 -46.50 58.78 9.47
C GLN A 507 -45.39 57.78 9.13
N GLN A 508 -44.14 58.23 9.24
CA GLN A 508 -42.94 57.40 9.13
C GLN A 508 -42.98 56.30 10.19
N GLY A 509 -43.04 55.04 9.75
CA GLY A 509 -42.75 53.90 10.61
C GLY A 509 -41.24 53.81 10.84
N THR A 510 -40.81 53.64 12.09
CA THR A 510 -39.42 53.34 12.43
C THR A 510 -39.24 51.84 12.66
N PHE A 511 -38.15 51.30 12.13
CA PHE A 511 -37.73 49.92 12.36
C PHE A 511 -36.71 49.90 13.51
N TYR A 512 -36.98 49.11 14.55
CA TYR A 512 -36.05 48.89 15.66
C TYR A 512 -35.64 47.41 15.72
N ILE A 513 -34.34 47.15 15.61
CA ILE A 513 -33.75 45.80 15.75
C ILE A 513 -33.54 45.53 17.25
N THR A 514 -34.25 44.56 17.81
CA THR A 514 -34.14 44.18 19.24
C THR A 514 -33.56 42.79 19.47
N GLY A 515 -32.79 42.24 18.52
CA GLY A 515 -32.24 40.89 18.60
C GLY A 515 -30.71 40.85 18.59
N THR A 516 -30.12 40.09 19.49
CA THR A 516 -28.69 39.72 19.45
C THR A 516 -28.49 38.58 18.45
N GLY A 517 -28.50 38.91 17.15
CA GLY A 517 -28.04 38.01 16.09
C GLY A 517 -26.52 37.82 16.17
N GLY A 518 -26.04 37.20 17.25
CA GLY A 518 -24.63 36.96 17.49
C GLY A 518 -24.22 35.64 16.84
N ILE A 519 -23.75 35.70 15.60
CA ILE A 519 -22.82 34.68 15.11
C ILE A 519 -21.49 34.96 15.81
N PRO A 520 -20.85 33.98 16.46
CA PRO A 520 -19.51 34.18 17.02
C PRO A 520 -18.60 34.71 15.93
N THR A 521 -17.78 35.72 16.25
CA THR A 521 -16.79 36.25 15.29
C THR A 521 -15.67 35.24 15.00
N ASN A 522 -15.66 34.10 15.70
CA ASN A 522 -14.72 33.00 15.56
C ASN A 522 -15.40 31.65 15.91
N PRO A 523 -15.16 30.56 15.13
CA PRO A 523 -15.78 29.24 15.29
C PRO A 523 -15.45 28.47 16.59
N TYR A 524 -14.51 28.93 17.42
CA TYR A 524 -14.12 28.24 18.67
C TYR A 524 -14.69 28.88 19.94
N GLU A 525 -15.52 29.92 19.84
CA GLU A 525 -16.13 30.58 21.00
C GLU A 525 -17.51 29.98 21.32
N THR A 526 -17.74 29.60 22.58
CA THR A 526 -19.05 29.09 23.03
C THR A 526 -20.08 30.22 23.11
N ILE A 527 -21.23 30.03 22.45
CA ILE A 527 -22.36 30.95 22.46
C ILE A 527 -22.89 31.10 23.90
N ARG A 528 -22.55 32.20 24.58
CA ARG A 528 -23.18 32.62 25.83
C ARG A 528 -23.93 33.93 25.60
N GLY A 529 -25.26 33.84 25.47
CA GLY A 529 -26.11 35.03 25.49
C GLY A 529 -26.02 35.72 26.85
N GLN A 530 -25.73 37.02 26.86
CA GLN A 530 -25.62 37.84 28.07
C GLN A 530 -26.98 38.13 28.76
N TYR A 531 -28.09 37.60 28.23
CA TYR A 531 -29.44 37.85 28.69
C TYR A 531 -30.29 36.56 28.66
N ASP A 532 -31.11 36.38 29.68
CA ASP A 532 -32.01 35.24 29.85
C ASP A 532 -33.22 35.38 28.90
N VAL A 533 -33.44 34.38 28.03
CA VAL A 533 -34.52 34.36 27.01
C VAL A 533 -35.92 34.15 27.61
N THR A 534 -36.02 33.99 28.93
CA THR A 534 -37.30 33.79 29.62
C THR A 534 -37.95 35.09 30.14
N ALA A 535 -37.28 36.24 30.05
CA ALA A 535 -37.80 37.51 30.55
C ALA A 535 -38.30 38.42 29.41
N VAL A 536 -39.62 38.44 29.20
CA VAL A 536 -40.28 39.45 28.34
C VAL A 536 -40.33 40.78 29.08
N ARG A 537 -39.69 41.82 28.52
CA ARG A 537 -39.77 43.19 29.04
C ARG A 537 -40.56 44.06 28.07
N SER A 538 -41.59 44.74 28.56
CA SER A 538 -42.37 45.68 27.76
C SER A 538 -41.57 46.93 27.44
N LEU A 539 -41.63 47.37 26.18
CA LEU A 539 -41.18 48.71 25.79
C LEU A 539 -42.01 49.78 26.53
N PRO A 540 -41.43 50.92 26.94
CA PRO A 540 -42.17 51.94 27.67
C PRO A 540 -43.28 52.50 26.78
N SER A 541 -44.53 52.15 27.09
CA SER A 541 -45.67 52.80 26.48
C SER A 541 -45.81 54.18 27.13
N ALA A 542 -45.57 55.23 26.35
CA ALA A 542 -46.05 56.54 26.70
C ALA A 542 -47.57 56.46 26.82
N ASN A 543 -48.11 56.67 28.01
CA ASN A 543 -49.48 57.10 28.14
C ASN A 543 -49.62 58.19 29.18
N SER A 544 -49.97 59.36 28.66
CA SER A 544 -50.80 60.37 29.29
C SER A 544 -51.90 59.74 30.14
N GLN A 545 -52.09 60.33 31.31
CA GLN A 545 -53.06 59.94 32.34
C GLN A 545 -54.48 59.72 31.81
N SER A 546 -55.14 58.63 32.24
CA SER A 546 -56.25 58.69 33.22
C SER A 546 -57.32 57.61 33.02
N THR A 547 -57.62 56.94 34.14
CA THR A 547 -58.90 56.36 34.61
C THR A 547 -59.47 55.06 34.02
N ASN A 548 -59.30 54.02 34.85
CA ASN A 548 -60.31 53.12 35.44
C ASN A 548 -61.17 52.19 34.57
N ALA A 549 -60.90 50.90 34.81
CA ALA A 549 -61.81 49.87 35.32
C ALA A 549 -62.22 48.73 34.35
N ASN A 550 -61.81 47.54 34.80
CA ASN A 550 -62.51 46.25 34.79
C ASN A 550 -62.56 45.39 33.52
N SER A 551 -61.73 44.35 33.60
CA SER A 551 -62.12 42.93 33.65
C SER A 551 -62.66 42.21 32.40
N ALA A 552 -62.00 41.07 32.18
CA ALA A 552 -62.51 39.81 31.64
C ALA A 552 -62.33 39.53 30.14
N SER A 553 -61.49 38.52 29.91
CA SER A 553 -61.21 37.81 28.66
C SER A 553 -62.45 37.24 27.96
N PRO A 554 -62.32 36.93 26.66
CA PRO A 554 -62.88 35.68 26.16
C PRO A 554 -61.87 34.85 25.36
N THR A 555 -62.02 33.54 25.56
CA THR A 555 -61.35 32.41 24.93
C THR A 555 -61.75 32.23 23.46
N VAL A 556 -60.78 31.76 22.68
CA VAL A 556 -60.77 31.54 21.24
C VAL A 556 -61.06 30.06 20.92
N ALA A 557 -61.84 29.79 19.86
CA ALA A 557 -61.89 28.49 19.19
C ALA A 557 -60.83 28.42 18.05
N PRO A 558 -60.21 27.27 17.77
CA PRO A 558 -58.97 27.20 16.99
C PRO A 558 -59.22 27.15 15.48
N GLN A 559 -58.44 27.93 14.72
CA GLN A 559 -58.25 27.73 13.28
C GLN A 559 -56.98 26.89 13.03
N GLU A 560 -57.10 25.89 12.18
CA GLU A 560 -56.03 25.01 11.72
C GLU A 560 -54.93 25.77 10.97
N ARG A 561 -53.67 25.51 11.32
CA ARG A 561 -52.49 26.01 10.63
C ARG A 561 -51.68 24.82 10.09
N SER A 562 -51.27 24.91 8.84
CA SER A 562 -50.37 23.93 8.21
C SER A 562 -48.93 24.09 8.72
N TRP A 563 -48.31 22.95 9.00
CA TRP A 563 -46.96 22.84 9.57
C TRP A 563 -45.90 23.51 8.68
N LYS A 564 -44.99 24.27 9.29
CA LYS A 564 -43.84 24.91 8.63
C LYS A 564 -42.53 24.49 9.26
N LEU A 565 -41.46 24.58 8.48
CA LEU A 565 -40.10 24.21 8.90
C LEU A 565 -39.68 25.05 10.12
N GLY A 566 -39.58 24.40 11.28
CA GLY A 566 -39.34 25.03 12.59
C GLY A 566 -40.45 24.76 13.63
N ASP A 567 -41.62 24.28 13.20
CA ASP A 567 -42.65 23.81 14.11
C ASP A 567 -42.21 22.48 14.77
N PRO A 568 -42.49 22.26 16.07
CA PRO A 568 -42.04 21.07 16.79
C PRO A 568 -42.56 19.80 16.12
N VAL A 569 -41.64 18.88 15.82
CA VAL A 569 -41.98 17.56 15.27
C VAL A 569 -42.60 16.74 16.41
N VAL A 570 -43.87 16.40 16.26
CA VAL A 570 -44.59 15.54 17.21
C VAL A 570 -44.48 14.11 16.70
N GLU A 571 -44.00 13.20 17.55
CA GLU A 571 -43.89 11.78 17.18
C GLU A 571 -45.26 11.15 16.97
N ALA A 572 -45.36 10.24 16.00
CA ALA A 572 -46.58 9.50 15.73
C ALA A 572 -46.92 8.61 16.93
N GLN A 573 -48.16 8.71 17.40
CA GLN A 573 -48.63 8.00 18.59
C GLN A 573 -49.46 6.75 18.22
N GLY A 574 -49.79 6.57 16.95
CA GLY A 574 -50.52 5.39 16.48
C GLY A 574 -50.46 5.19 14.97
N LEU A 575 -51.12 4.11 14.54
CA LEU A 575 -51.26 3.66 13.16
C LEU A 575 -52.74 3.39 12.87
N THR A 576 -53.25 3.80 11.71
CA THR A 576 -54.57 3.38 11.22
C THR A 576 -54.50 2.99 9.74
N VAL A 577 -55.45 2.18 9.28
CA VAL A 577 -55.56 1.77 7.87
C VAL A 577 -56.79 2.42 7.28
N ALA A 578 -56.61 3.23 6.25
CA ALA A 578 -57.70 3.87 5.53
C ALA A 578 -58.48 2.83 4.69
N THR A 579 -59.73 3.14 4.33
CA THR A 579 -60.61 2.28 3.51
C THR A 579 -60.05 1.94 2.13
N ASN A 580 -59.09 2.71 1.61
CA ASN A 580 -58.36 2.40 0.37
C ASN A 580 -57.15 1.45 0.58
N GLY A 581 -56.93 0.95 1.80
CA GLY A 581 -55.86 0.04 2.18
C GLY A 581 -54.53 0.72 2.54
N GLN A 582 -54.45 2.05 2.54
CA GLN A 582 -53.22 2.77 2.91
C GLN A 582 -53.05 2.84 4.44
N ILE A 583 -51.81 2.65 4.88
CA ILE A 583 -51.44 2.73 6.29
C ILE A 583 -50.99 4.18 6.60
N LEU A 584 -51.63 4.80 7.60
CA LEU A 584 -51.39 6.18 8.02
C LEU A 584 -50.85 6.20 9.45
N LEU A 585 -49.79 6.98 9.69
CA LEU A 585 -49.25 7.28 11.02
C LEU A 585 -49.57 8.72 11.40
N GLY A 586 -50.01 8.95 12.64
CA GLY A 586 -50.36 10.28 13.13
C GLY A 586 -50.44 10.34 14.65
N THR A 587 -50.79 11.50 15.18
CA THR A 587 -51.14 11.64 16.59
C THR A 587 -52.51 11.03 16.87
N GLU A 588 -52.81 10.76 18.14
CA GLU A 588 -54.09 10.14 18.54
C GLU A 588 -55.30 10.95 18.03
N ALA A 589 -55.26 12.28 18.17
CA ALA A 589 -56.30 13.18 17.66
C ALA A 589 -56.44 13.18 16.12
N GLN A 590 -55.35 13.01 15.39
CA GLN A 590 -55.39 12.91 13.92
C GLN A 590 -55.98 11.59 13.46
N ILE A 591 -55.64 10.49 14.14
CA ILE A 591 -56.19 9.16 13.84
C ILE A 591 -57.70 9.12 14.12
N GLU A 592 -58.13 9.74 15.22
CA GLU A 592 -59.55 9.85 15.58
C GLU A 592 -60.32 10.74 14.58
N ALA A 593 -59.72 11.84 14.12
CA ALA A 593 -60.31 12.69 13.08
C ALA A 593 -60.44 11.99 11.72
N ILE A 594 -59.46 11.15 11.34
CA ILE A 594 -59.50 10.38 10.08
C ILE A 594 -60.59 9.31 10.13
N GLN A 595 -60.80 8.66 11.28
CA GLN A 595 -61.91 7.70 11.46
C GLN A 595 -63.28 8.38 11.39
N GLN A 596 -63.39 9.64 11.79
CA GLN A 596 -64.64 10.42 11.71
C GLN A 596 -64.89 11.04 10.32
N ALA A 597 -63.84 11.19 9.50
CA ALA A 597 -63.95 11.79 8.17
C ALA A 597 -64.63 10.88 7.12
N GLU A 598 -64.80 9.58 7.39
CA GLU A 598 -65.48 8.65 6.47
C GLU A 598 -66.99 8.90 6.32
N GLU A 599 -67.60 9.82 7.08
CA GLU A 599 -69.03 10.15 6.95
C GLU A 599 -69.35 11.32 5.99
N MET A 600 -68.37 11.95 5.33
CA MET A 600 -68.64 13.09 4.42
C MET A 600 -68.42 12.76 2.94
N VAL A 601 -69.44 12.18 2.31
CA VAL A 601 -69.57 12.03 0.85
C VAL A 601 -70.20 13.29 0.25
N CYS A 602 -69.51 13.98 -0.66
CA CYS A 602 -70.11 15.03 -1.50
C CYS A 602 -70.14 14.62 -2.98
N TYR A 603 -71.35 14.67 -3.54
CA TYR A 603 -71.72 14.40 -4.92
C TYR A 603 -71.15 15.45 -5.89
N ALA A 604 -70.75 15.02 -7.09
CA ALA A 604 -70.44 15.89 -8.22
C ALA A 604 -71.59 15.86 -9.24
N GLU A 605 -72.11 17.03 -9.64
CA GLU A 605 -72.98 17.17 -10.82
C GLU A 605 -72.15 17.61 -12.06
N PRO A 606 -72.56 17.24 -13.29
CA PRO A 606 -71.73 17.33 -14.49
C PRO A 606 -72.13 18.44 -15.49
N GLU A 607 -71.32 18.54 -16.54
CA GLU A 607 -71.46 19.31 -17.81
C GLU A 607 -70.94 20.77 -17.76
N ASP A 608 -70.15 21.25 -18.73
CA ASP A 608 -70.36 21.11 -20.17
C ASP A 608 -69.09 21.22 -21.03
N LYS A 609 -69.16 20.59 -22.22
CA LYS A 609 -68.11 20.53 -23.26
C LYS A 609 -68.15 21.76 -24.17
N GLN A 610 -67.00 22.17 -24.72
CA GLN A 610 -66.93 22.60 -26.11
C GLN A 610 -65.55 22.36 -26.74
N GLU A 611 -65.57 21.60 -27.83
CA GLU A 611 -64.51 21.42 -28.83
C GLU A 611 -64.24 22.72 -29.59
N GLU A 612 -63.00 22.96 -30.03
CA GLU A 612 -62.63 22.85 -31.46
C GLU A 612 -61.14 23.13 -31.72
N ARG A 613 -60.73 22.63 -32.89
CA ARG A 613 -59.39 22.42 -33.42
C ARG A 613 -58.67 23.71 -33.84
N SER A 614 -57.35 23.73 -33.66
CA SER A 614 -56.33 23.84 -34.73
C SER A 614 -54.93 23.73 -34.16
#